data_AF-A0A127SC48-F1
#
_entry.id   AF-A0A127SC48-F1
#
_cell.length_a   1.000
_cell.length_b   1.000
_cell.length_c   1.000
_cell.angle_alpha   90.00
_cell.angle_beta   90.00
_cell.angle_gamma   90.00
#
_symmetry.space_group_name_H-M   'P 1'
#
loop_
_entity.id
_entity.type
_entity.pdbx_description
1 polymer ?
#
loop_
_entity_poly.entity_id
_entity_poly.type
_entity_poly.pdbx_seq_one_letter_code
_entity_poly.pdbx_strand_id
1 'polypeptide(L)'
;GPCIALPWFMDRHDPSDWRRLAWWIHDHLPYSSLFFFPRLAAFNIQWRENPERWIQSYIAPKGYLTRPGMANHAGLHGAEYEGFPALR
;
A
#
# COMPACT_ATOMS: atom_id res chain seq x y z
N GLY A 1 1.19 -10.55 -12.46
CA GLY A 1 0.07 -9.77 -11.88
C GLY A 1 -0.03 -8.44 -12.60
N PRO A 2 -1.20 -7.82 -12.66
CA PRO A 2 -1.35 -6.48 -13.23
C PRO A 2 -0.54 -5.47 -12.41
N CYS A 3 0.18 -4.59 -13.10
CA CYS A 3 0.98 -3.52 -12.50
C CYS A 3 0.17 -2.21 -12.58
N ILE A 4 -0.09 -1.61 -11.42
CA ILE A 4 -0.86 -0.37 -11.29
C ILE A 4 0.09 0.78 -10.94
N ALA A 5 -0.07 1.89 -11.62
CA ALA A 5 0.52 3.18 -11.28
C ALA A 5 -0.59 4.23 -11.18
N LEU A 6 -0.50 5.14 -10.20
CA LEU A 6 -1.51 6.18 -9.99
C LEU A 6 -0.92 7.54 -10.41
N PRO A 7 -1.30 8.09 -11.58
CA PRO A 7 -0.75 9.36 -12.08
C PRO A 7 -0.83 10.49 -11.07
N TRP A 8 -2.00 10.68 -10.43
CA TRP A 8 -2.20 11.70 -9.39
C TRP A 8 -1.19 11.62 -8.24
N PHE A 9 -0.82 10.39 -7.84
CA PHE A 9 0.14 10.16 -6.77
C PHE A 9 1.56 10.44 -7.26
N MET A 10 1.92 9.94 -8.45
CA MET A 10 3.24 10.16 -9.04
C MET A 10 3.54 11.65 -9.31
N ASP A 11 2.52 12.45 -9.63
CA ASP A 11 2.68 13.88 -9.88
C ASP A 11 2.90 14.69 -8.59
N ARG A 12 2.53 14.14 -7.42
CA ARG A 12 2.48 14.87 -6.13
C ARG A 12 3.43 14.34 -5.08
N HIS A 13 3.95 13.14 -5.26
CA HIS A 13 4.72 12.42 -4.25
C HIS A 13 5.98 11.82 -4.85
N ASP A 14 7.04 11.77 -4.05
CA ASP A 14 8.26 11.09 -4.44
C ASP A 14 8.04 9.56 -4.44
N PRO A 15 8.72 8.77 -5.30
CA PRO A 15 8.63 7.31 -5.24
C PRO A 15 8.93 6.71 -3.85
N SER A 16 9.68 7.41 -3.00
CA SER A 16 9.94 7.03 -1.60
C SER A 16 8.72 7.14 -0.66
N ASP A 17 7.67 7.86 -1.06
CA ASP A 17 6.40 8.02 -0.32
C ASP A 17 5.43 6.84 -0.50
N TRP A 18 5.82 5.77 -1.21
CA TRP A 18 4.98 4.61 -1.50
C TRP A 18 4.26 4.01 -0.27
N ARG A 19 4.83 4.15 0.93
CA ARG A 19 4.23 3.69 2.19
C ARG A 19 2.91 4.39 2.50
N ARG A 20 2.80 5.69 2.16
CA ARG A 20 1.56 6.46 2.34
C ARG A 20 0.42 5.82 1.54
N LEU A 21 0.69 5.50 0.28
CA LEU A 21 -0.26 4.81 -0.59
C LEU A 21 -0.56 3.40 -0.09
N ALA A 22 0.45 2.67 0.39
CA ALA A 22 0.28 1.34 0.95
C ALA A 22 -0.67 1.33 2.14
N TRP A 23 -0.50 2.27 3.08
CA TRP A 23 -1.36 2.42 4.26
C TRP A 23 -2.77 2.87 3.89
N TRP A 24 -2.90 3.79 2.93
CA TRP A 24 -4.21 4.18 2.43
C TRP A 24 -4.98 3.00 1.82
N ILE A 25 -4.32 2.16 1.01
CA ILE A 25 -4.95 0.95 0.46
C ILE A 25 -5.29 -0.02 1.60
N HIS A 26 -4.41 -0.16 2.59
CA HIS A 26 -4.59 -1.06 3.72
C HIS A 26 -5.90 -0.79 4.47
N ASP A 27 -6.16 0.50 4.72
CA ASP A 27 -7.28 0.94 5.53
C ASP A 27 -8.62 0.96 4.77
N HIS A 28 -8.58 1.14 3.45
CA HIS A 28 -9.81 1.41 2.68
C HIS A 28 -10.22 0.35 1.66
N LEU A 29 -9.28 -0.50 1.19
CA LEU A 29 -9.59 -1.47 0.13
C LEU A 29 -9.57 -2.91 0.65
N PRO A 30 -10.53 -3.75 0.19
CA PRO A 30 -10.44 -5.19 0.40
C PRO A 30 -9.36 -5.75 -0.53
N TYR A 31 -8.27 -6.25 0.05
CA TYR A 31 -7.17 -6.86 -0.69
C TYR A 31 -6.64 -8.09 0.06
N SER A 32 -6.08 -9.04 -0.69
CA SER A 32 -5.38 -10.21 -0.15
C SER A 32 -3.88 -9.96 -0.04
N SER A 33 -3.25 -9.45 -1.10
CA SER A 33 -1.82 -9.14 -1.10
C SER A 33 -1.50 -7.88 -1.90
N LEU A 34 -0.48 -7.14 -1.43
CA LEU A 34 0.07 -5.97 -2.10
C LEU A 34 1.58 -6.11 -2.25
N PHE A 35 2.08 -5.76 -3.43
CA PHE A 35 3.50 -5.72 -3.74
C PHE A 35 3.89 -4.36 -4.28
N PHE A 36 4.84 -3.68 -3.66
CA PHE A 36 5.39 -2.41 -4.13
C PHE A 36 6.75 -2.57 -4.81
N PHE A 37 6.96 -1.85 -5.92
CA PHE A 37 8.16 -1.92 -6.74
C PHE A 37 8.87 -0.56 -6.82
N PRO A 38 10.21 -0.54 -6.92
CA PRO A 38 11.00 0.70 -6.82
C PRO A 38 10.83 1.68 -7.98
N ARG A 39 10.20 1.28 -9.09
CA ARG A 39 9.94 2.18 -10.22
C ARG A 39 8.51 2.72 -10.12
N LEU A 40 8.39 4.04 -10.22
CA LEU A 40 7.11 4.77 -10.38
C LEU A 40 6.10 4.56 -9.24
N ALA A 41 6.57 4.17 -8.05
CA ALA A 41 5.70 3.74 -6.94
C ALA A 41 4.63 2.71 -7.38
N ALA A 42 4.95 1.90 -8.40
CA ALA A 42 4.01 0.97 -8.96
C ALA A 42 3.77 -0.19 -7.99
N PHE A 43 2.55 -0.72 -8.01
CA PHE A 43 2.16 -1.83 -7.15
C PHE A 43 1.25 -2.83 -7.85
N ASN A 44 1.26 -4.06 -7.34
CA ASN A 44 0.26 -5.07 -7.69
C ASN A 44 -0.69 -5.23 -6.50
N ILE A 45 -1.99 -5.27 -6.76
CA ILE A 45 -3.03 -5.62 -5.79
C ILE A 45 -3.70 -6.92 -6.21
N GLN A 46 -3.94 -7.82 -5.26
CA GLN A 46 -4.67 -9.06 -5.50
C GLN A 46 -5.89 -9.15 -4.60
N TRP A 47 -6.97 -9.71 -5.12
CA TRP A 47 -8.18 -10.03 -4.36
C TRP A 47 -8.35 -11.54 -4.22
N ARG A 48 -8.89 -11.99 -3.09
CA ARG A 48 -9.33 -13.35 -2.83
C ARG A 48 -10.54 -13.31 -1.91
N GLU A 49 -11.38 -14.34 -1.97
CA GLU A 49 -12.57 -14.49 -1.12
C GLU A 49 -12.21 -14.56 0.37
N ASN A 50 -11.14 -15.29 0.71
CA ASN A 50 -10.53 -15.28 2.05
C ASN A 50 -9.15 -14.59 1.99
N PRO A 51 -9.06 -13.28 2.26
CA PRO A 51 -7.85 -12.48 2.02
C PRO A 51 -6.77 -12.70 3.09
N GLU A 52 -5.52 -12.82 2.65
CA GLU A 52 -4.36 -12.96 3.54
C GLU A 52 -3.90 -11.64 4.19
N ARG A 53 -4.35 -10.50 3.65
CA ARG A 53 -4.12 -9.12 4.13
C ARG A 53 -2.66 -8.80 4.45
N TRP A 54 -1.74 -8.86 3.50
CA TRP A 54 -0.34 -8.44 3.76
C TRP A 54 0.26 -7.55 2.68
N ILE A 55 1.21 -6.71 3.07
CA ILE A 55 1.91 -5.77 2.19
C ILE A 55 3.39 -6.10 2.20
N GLN A 56 3.93 -6.37 1.03
CA GLN A 56 5.35 -6.60 0.82
C GLN A 56 5.94 -5.52 -0.10
N SER A 57 7.18 -5.14 0.16
CA SER A 57 7.91 -4.16 -0.63
C SER A 57 9.22 -4.73 -1.15
N TYR A 58 9.49 -4.46 -2.42
CA TYR A 58 10.80 -4.65 -3.05
C TYR A 58 11.63 -3.34 -3.04
N ILE A 59 11.09 -2.27 -2.46
CA ILE A 59 11.76 -0.99 -2.19
C ILE A 59 12.48 -1.11 -0.84
N ALA A 60 13.65 -0.49 -0.68
CA ALA A 60 14.36 -0.55 0.60
C ALA A 60 13.61 0.22 1.71
N PRO A 61 13.50 -0.34 2.93
CA PRO A 61 13.89 -1.69 3.33
C PRO A 61 12.94 -2.76 2.75
N LYS A 62 13.52 -3.81 2.15
CA LYS A 62 12.73 -4.88 1.52
C LYS A 62 12.08 -5.76 2.59
N GLY A 63 10.90 -6.30 2.29
CA GLY A 63 10.19 -7.24 3.15
C GLY A 63 8.75 -6.84 3.41
N TYR A 64 8.18 -7.33 4.50
CA TYR A 64 6.81 -6.98 4.89
C TYR A 64 6.76 -5.59 5.51
N LEU A 65 5.92 -4.72 4.96
CA LEU A 65 5.49 -3.49 5.64
C LEU A 65 4.54 -3.85 6.80
N THR A 66 3.59 -4.75 6.52
CA THR A 66 2.65 -5.29 7.51
C THR A 66 2.08 -6.63 7.05
N ARG A 67 1.66 -7.47 8.00
CA ARG A 67 0.95 -8.75 7.79
C ARG A 67 0.26 -9.17 9.10
N PRO A 68 -0.70 -10.11 9.06
CA PRO A 68 -1.29 -10.65 10.28
C PRO A 68 -0.23 -11.09 11.29
N GLY A 69 -0.41 -10.67 12.54
CA GLY A 69 0.54 -10.91 13.64
C GLY A 69 1.59 -9.82 13.86
N MET A 70 1.73 -8.83 12.97
CA MET A 70 2.55 -7.64 13.25
C MET A 70 1.76 -6.60 14.04
N ALA A 71 2.44 -5.86 14.94
CA ALA A 71 1.81 -4.87 15.81
C ALA A 71 1.15 -3.71 15.04
N ASN A 72 1.69 -3.36 13.87
CA ASN A 72 1.20 -2.32 12.96
C ASN A 72 0.25 -2.88 11.88
N HIS A 73 -0.46 -3.97 12.17
CA HIS A 73 -1.36 -4.58 11.19
C HIS A 73 -2.83 -4.22 11.40
N ALA A 74 -3.22 -3.98 12.65
CA ALA A 74 -4.59 -3.65 12.98
C ALA A 74 -4.73 -2.13 13.19
N GLY A 75 -5.97 -1.66 13.11
CA GLY A 75 -6.31 -0.26 13.34
C GLY A 75 -6.19 0.60 12.09
N LEU A 76 -6.38 1.89 12.28
CA LEU A 76 -6.25 2.90 11.24
C LEU A 76 -4.87 3.53 11.28
N HIS A 77 -4.32 3.79 10.11
CA HIS A 77 -2.99 4.35 9.86
C HIS A 77 -3.10 5.77 9.29
N GLY A 78 -4.19 6.48 9.57
CA GLY A 78 -4.50 7.81 9.02
C GLY A 78 -3.38 8.84 9.11
N ALA A 79 -2.60 8.80 10.19
CA ALA A 79 -1.43 9.66 10.38
C ALA A 79 -0.34 9.46 9.30
N GLU A 80 -0.25 8.26 8.72
CA GLU A 80 0.76 7.92 7.71
C GLU A 80 0.42 8.48 6.32
N TYR A 81 -0.83 8.85 6.06
CA TYR A 81 -1.29 9.34 4.76
C TYR A 81 -2.06 10.66 4.86
N GLU A 82 -1.70 11.52 5.82
CA GLU A 82 -2.23 12.88 5.91
C GLU A 82 -2.13 13.63 4.58
N GLY A 83 -3.20 14.35 4.22
CA GLY A 83 -3.33 15.07 2.96
C GLY A 83 -3.85 14.23 1.78
N PHE A 84 -4.08 12.92 1.96
CA PHE A 84 -4.77 12.12 0.94
C PHE A 84 -6.23 12.54 0.78
N PRO A 85 -6.79 12.42 -0.43
CA PRO A 85 -8.19 12.76 -0.66
C PRO A 85 -9.11 11.87 0.16
N ALA A 86 -10.17 12.46 0.70
CA ALA A 86 -11.24 11.70 1.34
C ALA A 86 -11.95 10.83 0.30
N LEU A 87 -12.24 9.58 0.66
CA LEU A 87 -13.17 8.75 -0.11
C LEU A 87 -14.57 9.33 0.05
N ARG A 88 -15.24 9.55 -1.09
CA ARG A 88 -16.64 9.98 -1.16
C ARG A 88 -17.52 8.81 -1.55
#